data_AF-A0A2S6N4G5-F1
#
_entry.id   AF-A0A2S6N4G5-F1
#
_cell.length_a   1.000
_cell.length_b   1.000
_cell.length_c   1.000
_cell.angle_alpha   90.00
_cell.angle_beta   90.00
_cell.angle_gamma   90.00
#
_symmetry.space_group_name_H-M   'P 1'
#
loop_
_entity.id
_entity.type
_entity.pdbx_description
1 polymer ?
#
loop_
_entity_poly.entity_id
_entity_poly.type
_entity_poly.pdbx_seq_one_letter_code
_entity_poly.pdbx_strand_id
1 'polypeptide(L)'
;MSGTTSSGASSAAAGTSTLSGLLSGYAARPSWQVAGVDYAVGDPSGLADPSSINMAGVSVDAASHTITISGSNVTLNGYDFSGGGGWGVDIASGASNVTIENSHFLVGGNNNVPINAAAGSGDVSVLGNTIDGSGGGSAVWGLVSYDGSGTFTAKNNAFLNAPEDGIDFNSGTMTTDVENNLFENIGTSPGSHPDPVQYVGVTSNNSVEAYNTIYQPNASGEQGVQLQAQNGSTLNNTTIDNNTIIAKGGSSLEMSYSVAVIQNPGNTINGATVDNNYIDYSGAYGPFYPPSGSNLTFAGNVDMSTGATIPNPSGTSSSGTSSATTSQSSDTQSSTPSSGTQTTGSGGSANNSGGTQATGSGGSANNSGDTQNQGNTVSVDQSNTWVSGPAGGMLFISGSQDTVDLTGGGSTVTDTGGGNTFVLPSSGTQGATFTSDILNLGDKLDLRSALAATDWNGSADTLSHYMSVTTSSNDASINLASTSGGPGTTIATISGAASLDLNTMLAHAIT
;
A
#
# COMPACT_ATOMS: atom_id res chain seq x y z
N MET A 1 -1.78 -11.14 23.20
CA MET A 1 -0.53 -11.04 24.00
C MET A 1 -0.03 -9.63 23.82
N SER A 2 0.10 -8.85 24.89
CA SER A 2 0.64 -7.49 24.85
C SER A 2 2.16 -7.61 24.69
N GLY A 3 2.62 -7.40 23.46
CA GLY A 3 4.03 -7.34 23.10
C GLY A 3 4.55 -5.92 23.30
N THR A 4 5.65 -5.84 24.05
CA THR A 4 6.45 -4.67 24.38
C THR A 4 6.82 -3.79 23.18
N THR A 5 6.51 -2.50 23.24
CA THR A 5 7.06 -1.44 22.39
C THR A 5 8.53 -1.18 22.75
N SER A 6 9.44 -1.91 22.12
CA SER A 6 10.86 -1.58 21.95
C SER A 6 11.35 -2.45 20.78
N SER A 7 11.87 -1.93 19.66
CA SER A 7 12.91 -0.91 19.58
C SER A 7 13.01 -0.34 18.15
N GLY A 8 12.85 0.97 17.99
CA GLY A 8 13.34 1.68 16.79
C GLY A 8 14.81 2.10 16.90
N ALA A 9 15.61 1.60 17.86
CA ALA A 9 16.95 2.13 18.11
C ALA A 9 17.96 1.32 18.95
N SER A 10 17.68 0.10 19.44
CA SER A 10 18.53 -0.50 20.49
C SER A 10 19.97 -0.86 20.06
N SER A 11 20.33 -0.67 18.79
CA SER A 11 21.67 -0.89 18.25
C SER A 11 22.16 0.19 17.27
N ALA A 12 21.57 1.39 17.27
CA ALA A 12 21.97 2.46 16.34
C ALA A 12 23.46 2.83 16.50
N ALA A 13 24.17 2.95 15.38
CA ALA A 13 25.58 3.35 15.36
C ALA A 13 25.74 4.80 15.89
N ALA A 14 26.86 5.08 16.55
CA ALA A 14 27.20 6.43 16.97
C ALA A 14 27.55 7.26 15.73
N GLY A 15 26.66 8.17 15.32
CA GLY A 15 26.80 8.93 14.07
C GLY A 15 25.84 10.11 13.98
N THR A 16 26.06 10.99 13.01
CA THR A 16 25.11 12.07 12.71
C THR A 16 24.10 11.58 11.69
N SER A 17 22.81 11.78 11.97
CA SER A 17 21.75 11.38 11.06
C SER A 17 21.87 12.08 9.70
N THR A 18 21.77 11.31 8.61
CA THR A 18 21.89 11.81 7.23
C THR A 18 20.79 12.81 6.88
N LEU A 19 19.57 12.57 7.36
CA LEU A 19 18.38 13.38 7.08
C LEU A 19 17.89 14.12 8.32
N SER A 20 18.82 14.64 9.13
CA SER A 20 18.51 15.40 10.34
C SER A 20 17.52 16.52 10.05
N GLY A 21 16.37 16.47 10.73
CA GLY A 21 15.32 17.48 10.60
C GLY A 21 14.34 17.25 9.44
N LEU A 22 14.43 16.15 8.69
CA LEU A 22 13.49 15.79 7.61
C LEU A 22 12.03 15.88 8.05
N LEU A 23 11.75 15.42 9.26
CA LEU A 23 10.39 15.42 9.81
C LEU A 23 9.96 16.73 10.46
N SER A 24 10.77 17.79 10.35
CA SER A 24 10.44 19.09 10.94
C SER A 24 9.26 19.72 10.21
N GLY A 25 8.20 20.05 10.96
CA GLY A 25 7.02 20.74 10.43
C GLY A 25 5.86 19.83 10.04
N TYR A 26 5.99 18.50 10.14
CA TYR A 26 4.82 17.61 10.05
C TYR A 26 3.89 17.76 11.25
N ALA A 27 2.59 17.57 11.00
CA ALA A 27 1.55 17.60 12.03
C ALA A 27 1.59 16.34 12.91
N ALA A 28 1.95 15.20 12.34
CA ALA A 28 2.22 13.97 13.08
C ALA A 28 3.62 13.43 12.77
N ARG A 29 4.23 12.85 13.80
CA ARG A 29 5.53 12.20 13.74
C ARG A 29 5.38 10.78 14.32
N PRO A 30 6.11 9.78 13.78
CA PRO A 30 6.32 8.52 14.45
C PRO A 30 6.64 8.68 15.95
N SER A 31 6.11 7.77 16.77
CA SER A 31 6.39 7.75 18.21
C SER A 31 7.72 7.06 18.57
N TRP A 32 8.34 6.40 17.59
CA TRP A 32 9.66 5.79 17.68
C TRP A 32 10.74 6.69 17.07
N GLN A 33 12.01 6.33 17.29
CA GLN A 33 13.14 6.95 16.60
C GLN A 33 13.20 6.44 15.15
N VAL A 34 13.29 7.35 14.20
CA VAL A 34 13.20 7.07 12.76
C VAL A 34 14.60 6.88 12.16
N ALA A 35 14.82 5.76 11.46
CA ALA A 35 16.09 5.42 10.81
C ALA A 35 16.56 6.52 9.85
N GLY A 36 17.82 6.94 9.93
CA GLY A 36 18.36 7.99 9.06
C GLY A 36 17.88 9.41 9.38
N VAL A 37 16.90 9.59 10.26
CA VAL A 37 16.40 10.91 10.72
C VAL A 37 16.76 11.23 12.16
N ASP A 38 16.53 10.30 13.09
CA ASP A 38 16.81 10.45 14.53
C ASP A 38 18.12 9.82 14.95
N TYR A 39 18.60 8.86 14.17
CA TYR A 39 19.86 8.16 14.40
C TYR A 39 20.48 7.75 13.07
N ALA A 40 21.79 7.63 13.06
CA ALA A 40 22.53 7.20 11.88
C ALA A 40 22.30 5.72 11.58
N VAL A 41 22.07 5.42 10.30
CA VAL A 41 22.05 4.09 9.70
C VAL A 41 23.01 4.10 8.52
N GLY A 42 23.64 2.96 8.23
CA GLY A 42 24.68 2.89 7.22
C GLY A 42 25.77 3.97 7.41
N ASP A 43 26.33 4.08 8.62
CA ASP A 43 27.44 4.99 8.94
C ASP A 43 28.67 4.19 9.44
N PRO A 44 29.27 3.36 8.57
CA PRO A 44 30.41 2.56 8.96
C PRO A 44 31.68 3.42 9.04
N SER A 45 32.60 3.05 9.94
CA SER A 45 33.86 3.77 10.13
C SER A 45 35.03 2.80 10.33
N GLY A 46 36.26 3.29 10.12
CA GLY A 46 37.47 2.47 10.29
C GLY A 46 37.60 1.36 9.24
N LEU A 47 37.13 1.62 8.02
CA LEU A 47 37.02 0.63 6.95
C LEU A 47 38.39 0.19 6.40
N ALA A 48 38.51 -1.11 6.14
CA ALA A 48 39.67 -1.74 5.50
C ALA A 48 39.49 -1.88 3.98
N ASP A 49 40.61 -1.96 3.25
CA ASP A 49 40.60 -2.24 1.82
C ASP A 49 40.15 -3.70 1.57
N PRO A 50 39.15 -3.96 0.70
CA PRO A 50 38.66 -5.32 0.43
C PRO A 50 39.70 -6.24 -0.20
N SER A 51 40.73 -5.69 -0.86
CA SER A 51 41.86 -6.49 -1.36
C SER A 51 42.68 -7.16 -0.25
N SER A 52 42.51 -6.71 1.01
CA SER A 52 43.16 -7.29 2.19
C SER A 52 42.44 -8.51 2.77
N ILE A 53 41.24 -8.85 2.26
CA ILE A 53 40.46 -10.00 2.75
C ILE A 53 41.27 -11.29 2.55
N ASN A 54 41.45 -12.02 3.64
CA ASN A 54 42.13 -13.31 3.64
C ASN A 54 41.50 -14.23 4.69
N MET A 55 40.47 -14.98 4.26
CA MET A 55 39.77 -15.92 5.12
C MET A 55 39.26 -17.13 4.33
N ALA A 56 38.97 -18.23 5.02
CA ALA A 56 38.48 -19.44 4.41
C ALA A 56 37.10 -19.22 3.77
N GLY A 57 36.88 -19.80 2.59
CA GLY A 57 35.61 -19.67 1.88
C GLY A 57 35.42 -18.36 1.12
N VAL A 58 36.42 -17.48 1.10
CA VAL A 58 36.38 -16.20 0.37
C VAL A 58 37.58 -16.11 -0.57
N SER A 59 37.32 -15.69 -1.81
CA SER A 59 38.35 -15.34 -2.79
C SER A 59 38.21 -13.88 -3.23
N VAL A 60 39.35 -13.24 -3.47
CA VAL A 60 39.44 -11.84 -3.89
C VAL A 60 40.00 -11.79 -5.31
N ASP A 61 39.25 -11.21 -6.24
CA ASP A 61 39.74 -10.81 -7.55
C ASP A 61 39.94 -9.29 -7.59
N ALA A 62 41.17 -8.85 -7.33
CA ALA A 62 41.50 -7.43 -7.30
C ALA A 62 41.56 -6.77 -8.69
N ALA A 63 41.60 -7.56 -9.78
CA ALA A 63 41.61 -7.00 -11.13
C ALA A 63 40.18 -6.66 -11.58
N SER A 64 39.20 -7.49 -11.22
CA SER A 64 37.78 -7.25 -11.50
C SER A 64 37.04 -6.52 -10.37
N HIS A 65 37.70 -6.29 -9.22
CA HIS A 65 37.10 -5.73 -8.01
C HIS A 65 35.91 -6.57 -7.52
N THR A 66 36.10 -7.88 -7.42
CA THR A 66 35.06 -8.83 -7.01
C THR A 66 35.51 -9.67 -5.83
N ILE A 67 34.64 -9.83 -4.85
CA ILE A 67 34.78 -10.81 -3.76
C ILE A 67 33.81 -11.96 -4.02
N THR A 68 34.29 -13.19 -3.98
CA THR A 68 33.42 -14.37 -4.08
C THR A 68 33.40 -15.13 -2.77
N ILE A 69 32.23 -15.30 -2.18
CA ILE A 69 31.98 -16.08 -0.98
C ILE A 69 31.42 -17.45 -1.40
N SER A 70 32.25 -18.49 -1.29
CA SER A 70 31.88 -19.88 -1.57
C SER A 70 31.71 -20.73 -0.31
N GLY A 71 32.21 -20.26 0.83
CA GLY A 71 32.04 -20.89 2.13
C GLY A 71 30.79 -20.43 2.87
N SER A 72 30.37 -21.21 3.86
CA SER A 72 29.32 -20.84 4.81
C SER A 72 29.93 -20.28 6.11
N ASN A 73 29.14 -19.55 6.90
CA ASN A 73 29.57 -18.90 8.15
C ASN A 73 30.67 -17.85 7.92
N VAL A 74 30.53 -17.06 6.86
CA VAL A 74 31.46 -16.00 6.49
C VAL A 74 30.89 -14.67 6.98
N THR A 75 31.73 -13.87 7.63
CA THR A 75 31.40 -12.49 8.02
C THR A 75 32.40 -11.54 7.37
N LEU A 76 31.91 -10.68 6.48
CA LEU A 76 32.65 -9.50 6.01
C LEU A 76 32.21 -8.30 6.84
N ASN A 77 33.12 -7.71 7.60
CA ASN A 77 32.83 -6.62 8.53
C ASN A 77 33.86 -5.51 8.38
N GLY A 78 33.41 -4.29 8.09
CA GLY A 78 34.29 -3.11 8.10
C GLY A 78 35.14 -2.95 6.85
N TYR A 79 34.58 -3.11 5.65
CA TYR A 79 35.31 -2.92 4.39
C TYR A 79 34.81 -1.71 3.57
N ASP A 80 35.75 -1.04 2.91
CA ASP A 80 35.47 0.04 1.95
C ASP A 80 35.48 -0.51 0.52
N PHE A 81 34.31 -0.94 0.08
CA PHE A 81 34.07 -1.43 -1.27
C PHE A 81 33.89 -0.29 -2.29
N SER A 82 34.10 0.99 -1.93
CA SER A 82 33.97 2.11 -2.87
C SER A 82 35.19 2.32 -3.79
N GLY A 83 36.36 1.79 -3.40
CA GLY A 83 37.60 1.93 -4.17
C GLY A 83 37.57 1.23 -5.54
N GLY A 84 38.47 1.61 -6.45
CA GLY A 84 38.61 0.92 -7.76
C GLY A 84 37.43 1.07 -8.72
N GLY A 85 36.52 2.00 -8.44
CA GLY A 85 35.27 2.16 -9.20
C GLY A 85 34.12 1.29 -8.69
N GLY A 86 34.24 0.69 -7.51
CA GLY A 86 33.20 -0.12 -6.86
C GLY A 86 33.54 -1.60 -6.83
N TRP A 87 33.43 -2.24 -5.67
CA TRP A 87 33.59 -3.69 -5.53
C TRP A 87 32.23 -4.37 -5.42
N GLY A 88 32.11 -5.54 -6.04
CA GLY A 88 30.95 -6.43 -5.88
C GLY A 88 31.27 -7.60 -4.96
N VAL A 89 30.26 -8.08 -4.23
CA VAL A 89 30.32 -9.30 -3.42
C VAL A 89 29.34 -10.33 -3.98
N ASP A 90 29.88 -11.40 -4.57
CA ASP A 90 29.12 -12.54 -5.07
C ASP A 90 29.07 -13.67 -4.03
N ILE A 91 27.87 -14.04 -3.58
CA ILE A 91 27.64 -15.19 -2.69
C ILE A 91 27.22 -16.38 -3.56
N ALA A 92 28.07 -17.40 -3.61
CA ALA A 92 27.88 -18.54 -4.49
C ALA A 92 26.78 -19.50 -3.99
N SER A 93 26.25 -20.31 -4.92
CA SER A 93 25.34 -21.41 -4.60
C SER A 93 25.96 -22.34 -3.55
N GLY A 94 25.17 -22.73 -2.54
CA GLY A 94 25.61 -23.56 -1.42
C GLY A 94 26.30 -22.83 -0.27
N ALA A 95 26.64 -21.54 -0.41
CA ALA A 95 27.07 -20.71 0.71
C ALA A 95 25.85 -20.28 1.55
N SER A 96 25.95 -20.33 2.88
CA SER A 96 24.86 -20.02 3.80
C SER A 96 25.41 -19.43 5.11
N ASN A 97 24.56 -18.73 5.86
CA ASN A 97 24.95 -18.00 7.06
C ASN A 97 26.08 -17.00 6.75
N VAL A 98 25.85 -16.16 5.75
CA VAL A 98 26.77 -15.10 5.35
C VAL A 98 26.32 -13.79 5.94
N THR A 99 27.22 -13.05 6.58
CA THR A 99 26.96 -11.71 7.11
C THR A 99 27.87 -10.71 6.42
N ILE A 100 27.29 -9.65 5.86
CA ILE A 100 27.99 -8.50 5.32
C ILE A 100 27.56 -7.30 6.16
N GLU A 101 28.48 -6.74 6.93
CA GLU A 101 28.15 -5.71 7.90
C GLU A 101 29.15 -4.56 7.97
N ASN A 102 28.67 -3.41 8.47
CA ASN A 102 29.46 -2.21 8.73
C ASN A 102 30.41 -1.83 7.58
N SER A 103 29.97 -1.99 6.33
CA SER A 103 30.78 -1.77 5.14
C SER A 103 30.17 -0.70 4.25
N HIS A 104 30.99 -0.09 3.38
CA HIS A 104 30.57 0.95 2.45
C HIS A 104 30.73 0.47 1.01
N PHE A 105 29.64 0.45 0.25
CA PHE A 105 29.60 0.11 -1.16
C PHE A 105 29.28 1.35 -1.99
N LEU A 106 29.91 1.42 -3.17
CA LEU A 106 29.61 2.41 -4.19
C LEU A 106 29.52 1.69 -5.54
N VAL A 107 28.41 1.88 -6.27
CA VAL A 107 28.34 1.52 -7.68
C VAL A 107 29.07 2.60 -8.47
N GLY A 108 30.31 2.34 -8.90
CA GLY A 108 31.09 3.29 -9.70
C GLY A 108 31.21 2.87 -11.16
N GLY A 109 32.26 3.33 -11.84
CA GLY A 109 32.41 3.22 -13.28
C GLY A 109 32.51 1.80 -13.86
N ASN A 110 32.66 0.77 -13.02
CA ASN A 110 32.64 -0.63 -13.44
C ASN A 110 31.26 -1.30 -13.35
N ASN A 111 30.26 -0.61 -12.76
CA ASN A 111 28.89 -1.10 -12.57
C ASN A 111 28.79 -2.46 -11.86
N ASN A 112 29.71 -2.76 -10.94
CA ASN A 112 29.58 -3.95 -10.10
C ASN A 112 28.32 -3.84 -9.23
N VAL A 113 27.52 -4.92 -9.18
CA VAL A 113 26.41 -5.06 -8.23
C VAL A 113 27.03 -5.19 -6.83
N PRO A 114 26.64 -4.34 -5.84
CA PRO A 114 27.25 -4.34 -4.52
C PRO A 114 27.22 -5.70 -3.83
N ILE A 115 26.03 -6.33 -3.75
CA ILE A 115 25.85 -7.64 -3.13
C ILE A 115 24.93 -8.48 -4.01
N ASN A 116 25.39 -9.65 -4.42
CA ASN A 116 24.65 -10.55 -5.30
C ASN A 116 24.74 -11.99 -4.77
N ALA A 117 23.63 -12.54 -4.30
CA ALA A 117 23.56 -13.90 -3.81
C ALA A 117 22.86 -14.81 -4.81
N ALA A 118 23.63 -15.78 -5.33
CA ALA A 118 23.17 -16.68 -6.38
C ALA A 118 22.09 -17.64 -5.91
N ALA A 119 21.35 -18.18 -6.87
CA ALA A 119 20.38 -19.25 -6.65
C ALA A 119 21.00 -20.44 -5.88
N GLY A 120 20.31 -20.87 -4.82
CA GLY A 120 20.77 -21.95 -3.94
C GLY A 120 21.76 -21.51 -2.85
N SER A 121 22.01 -20.21 -2.69
CA SER A 121 22.56 -19.65 -1.44
C SER A 121 21.54 -19.79 -0.30
N GLY A 122 22.03 -19.81 0.94
CA GLY A 122 21.23 -19.96 2.15
C GLY A 122 20.95 -18.63 2.87
N ASP A 123 20.95 -18.65 4.20
CA ASP A 123 20.77 -17.43 5.01
C ASP A 123 21.82 -16.34 4.72
N VAL A 124 21.37 -15.10 4.56
CA VAL A 124 22.21 -13.91 4.32
C VAL A 124 21.75 -12.76 5.20
N SER A 125 22.70 -12.05 5.83
CA SER A 125 22.44 -10.84 6.62
C SER A 125 23.26 -9.67 6.08
N VAL A 126 22.58 -8.56 5.80
CA VAL A 126 23.15 -7.28 5.36
C VAL A 126 22.86 -6.25 6.45
N LEU A 127 23.88 -5.85 7.21
CA LEU A 127 23.68 -5.11 8.47
C LEU A 127 24.54 -3.84 8.55
N GLY A 128 23.94 -2.68 8.79
CA GLY A 128 24.71 -1.46 9.09
C GLY A 128 25.58 -0.95 7.93
N ASN A 129 25.28 -1.32 6.68
CA ASN A 129 26.07 -0.92 5.53
C ASN A 129 25.57 0.39 4.91
N THR A 130 26.47 1.16 4.31
CA THR A 130 26.10 2.16 3.30
C THR A 130 26.19 1.49 1.94
N ILE A 131 25.13 1.54 1.14
CA ILE A 131 25.10 0.99 -0.22
C ILE A 131 24.60 2.08 -1.15
N ASP A 132 25.54 2.76 -1.81
CA ASP A 132 25.27 3.91 -2.67
C ASP A 132 25.35 3.51 -4.14
N GLY A 133 24.24 3.63 -4.85
CA GLY A 133 24.15 3.42 -6.29
C GLY A 133 24.81 4.52 -7.12
N SER A 134 25.18 5.65 -6.50
CA SER A 134 25.79 6.85 -7.12
C SER A 134 24.98 7.49 -8.26
N GLY A 135 23.74 7.05 -8.44
CA GLY A 135 22.96 7.31 -9.64
C GLY A 135 23.51 6.64 -10.91
N GLY A 136 24.23 5.52 -10.73
CA GLY A 136 24.97 4.77 -11.74
C GLY A 136 24.16 4.31 -12.95
N GLY A 137 24.84 3.69 -13.92
CA GLY A 137 24.22 3.26 -15.18
C GLY A 137 23.19 2.14 -15.01
N SER A 138 22.27 2.01 -15.97
CA SER A 138 21.18 1.01 -16.03
C SER A 138 21.62 -0.46 -16.12
N ALA A 139 22.85 -0.78 -15.72
CA ALA A 139 23.39 -2.14 -15.66
C ALA A 139 23.19 -2.77 -14.27
N VAL A 140 22.95 -1.96 -13.24
CA VAL A 140 22.65 -2.42 -11.88
C VAL A 140 21.15 -2.31 -11.67
N TRP A 141 20.47 -3.46 -11.69
CA TRP A 141 19.02 -3.59 -11.53
C TRP A 141 18.58 -3.53 -10.06
N GLY A 142 19.47 -3.91 -9.13
CA GLY A 142 19.25 -3.76 -7.69
C GLY A 142 20.57 -3.60 -6.94
N LEU A 143 20.58 -2.86 -5.83
CA LEU A 143 21.78 -2.69 -5.00
C LEU A 143 22.14 -3.98 -4.24
N VAL A 144 21.13 -4.76 -3.86
CA VAL A 144 21.28 -6.11 -3.32
C VAL A 144 20.37 -7.06 -4.09
N SER A 145 20.92 -8.15 -4.63
CA SER A 145 20.14 -9.22 -5.25
C SER A 145 20.27 -10.49 -4.41
N TYR A 146 19.15 -11.13 -4.07
CA TYR A 146 19.11 -12.38 -3.33
C TYR A 146 18.19 -13.40 -3.99
N ASP A 147 18.81 -14.41 -4.60
CA ASP A 147 18.12 -15.52 -5.27
C ASP A 147 18.16 -16.81 -4.40
N GLY A 148 18.54 -16.67 -3.13
CA GLY A 148 18.74 -17.78 -2.22
C GLY A 148 17.45 -18.36 -1.63
N SER A 149 17.61 -19.23 -0.65
CA SER A 149 16.50 -19.75 0.15
C SER A 149 16.90 -19.81 1.62
N GLY A 150 15.95 -19.55 2.53
CA GLY A 150 16.22 -19.39 3.96
C GLY A 150 15.82 -18.00 4.47
N THR A 151 16.57 -17.45 5.39
CA THR A 151 16.31 -16.12 5.95
C THR A 151 17.23 -15.08 5.31
N PHE A 152 16.62 -14.06 4.71
CA PHE A 152 17.32 -12.83 4.34
C PHE A 152 17.03 -11.74 5.37
N THR A 153 18.07 -11.11 5.91
CA THR A 153 17.94 -10.04 6.89
C THR A 153 18.65 -8.79 6.40
N ALA A 154 17.95 -7.65 6.32
CA ALA A 154 18.53 -6.35 6.06
C ALA A 154 18.17 -5.38 7.19
N LYS A 155 19.15 -4.96 8.01
CA LYS A 155 18.89 -4.02 9.11
C LYS A 155 19.89 -2.89 9.23
N ASN A 156 19.38 -1.69 9.56
CA ASN A 156 20.19 -0.49 9.83
C ASN A 156 21.11 -0.08 8.66
N ASN A 157 20.75 -0.44 7.42
CA ASN A 157 21.50 -0.03 6.23
C ASN A 157 20.99 1.31 5.70
N ALA A 158 21.83 1.97 4.90
CA ALA A 158 21.45 3.09 4.06
C ALA A 158 21.58 2.68 2.58
N PHE A 159 20.47 2.59 1.87
CA PHE A 159 20.37 2.38 0.43
C PHE A 159 20.15 3.73 -0.23
N LEU A 160 21.15 4.21 -0.97
CA LEU A 160 21.18 5.57 -1.49
C LEU A 160 21.29 5.55 -3.01
N ASN A 161 20.57 6.43 -3.70
CA ASN A 161 20.77 6.71 -5.13
C ASN A 161 20.78 5.47 -6.03
N ALA A 162 19.90 4.50 -5.75
CA ALA A 162 19.83 3.28 -6.56
C ALA A 162 19.42 3.64 -8.00
N PRO A 163 20.07 3.09 -9.03
CA PRO A 163 19.64 3.27 -10.42
C PRO A 163 18.23 2.74 -10.67
N GLU A 164 17.93 1.58 -10.10
CA GLU A 164 16.66 0.87 -10.14
C GLU A 164 16.30 0.51 -8.69
N ASP A 165 16.37 -0.75 -8.28
CA ASP A 165 15.82 -1.23 -7.01
C ASP A 165 16.82 -1.18 -5.83
N GLY A 166 16.29 -1.13 -4.60
CA GLY A 166 17.08 -1.27 -3.39
C GLY A 166 17.50 -2.72 -3.16
N ILE A 167 16.51 -3.60 -3.02
CA ILE A 167 16.68 -5.03 -2.76
C ILE A 167 15.79 -5.84 -3.69
N ASP A 168 16.40 -6.80 -4.38
CA ASP A 168 15.73 -7.71 -5.30
C ASP A 168 15.72 -9.15 -4.80
N PHE A 169 14.55 -9.76 -4.86
CA PHE A 169 14.37 -11.20 -4.67
C PHE A 169 13.86 -11.84 -5.96
N ASN A 170 14.70 -12.60 -6.68
CA ASN A 170 14.33 -13.12 -8.02
C ASN A 170 14.04 -14.63 -8.07
N SER A 171 14.32 -15.38 -7.01
CA SER A 171 13.91 -16.78 -6.88
C SER A 171 14.01 -17.30 -5.45
N GLY A 172 13.54 -18.53 -5.22
CA GLY A 172 13.76 -19.27 -3.98
C GLY A 172 12.60 -19.24 -2.99
N THR A 173 12.78 -19.92 -1.86
CA THR A 173 11.82 -19.97 -0.74
C THR A 173 12.43 -19.32 0.49
N MET A 174 11.79 -18.27 1.01
CA MET A 174 12.42 -17.41 2.00
C MET A 174 11.48 -16.84 3.07
N THR A 175 12.11 -16.29 4.10
CA THR A 175 11.53 -15.31 5.02
C THR A 175 12.44 -14.08 4.97
N THR A 176 11.87 -12.91 4.73
CA THR A 176 12.63 -11.65 4.67
C THR A 176 12.38 -10.83 5.93
N ASP A 177 13.43 -10.19 6.44
CA ASP A 177 13.39 -9.35 7.63
C ASP A 177 14.14 -8.05 7.31
N VAL A 178 13.40 -7.07 6.79
CA VAL A 178 13.91 -5.79 6.29
C VAL A 178 13.45 -4.69 7.24
N GLU A 179 14.30 -4.32 8.21
CA GLU A 179 13.91 -3.40 9.27
C GLU A 179 14.91 -2.29 9.55
N ASN A 180 14.41 -1.11 9.93
CA ASN A 180 15.24 0.03 10.37
C ASN A 180 16.24 0.51 9.31
N ASN A 181 15.94 0.35 8.02
CA ASN A 181 16.80 0.84 6.93
C ASN A 181 16.37 2.24 6.48
N LEU A 182 17.31 2.96 5.86
CA LEU A 182 17.01 4.14 5.05
C LEU A 182 17.07 3.76 3.57
N PHE A 183 16.00 4.04 2.83
CA PHE A 183 15.98 4.06 1.38
C PHE A 183 15.79 5.51 0.94
N GLU A 184 16.77 6.05 0.21
CA GLU A 184 16.77 7.43 -0.24
C GLU A 184 17.08 7.53 -1.73
N ASN A 185 16.24 8.26 -2.46
CA ASN A 185 16.49 8.60 -3.86
C ASN A 185 16.65 7.35 -4.76
N ILE A 186 15.75 6.37 -4.65
CA ILE A 186 15.78 5.12 -5.41
C ILE A 186 15.20 5.38 -6.83
N GLY A 187 15.74 4.72 -7.85
CA GLY A 187 15.32 4.87 -9.25
C GLY A 187 15.82 6.09 -9.99
N THR A 188 17.11 6.39 -9.86
CA THR A 188 17.73 7.52 -10.57
C THR A 188 17.83 7.30 -12.08
N SER A 189 17.68 6.06 -12.57
CA SER A 189 17.69 5.77 -14.01
C SER A 189 16.37 6.21 -14.66
N PRO A 190 16.42 6.97 -15.77
CA PRO A 190 15.20 7.36 -16.48
C PRO A 190 14.35 6.17 -16.93
N GLY A 191 13.08 6.18 -16.56
CA GLY A 191 12.12 5.13 -16.94
C GLY A 191 12.19 3.85 -16.11
N SER A 192 13.00 3.84 -15.04
CA SER A 192 12.96 2.78 -14.04
C SER A 192 11.59 2.68 -13.36
N HIS A 193 11.27 1.49 -12.88
CA HIS A 193 10.15 1.23 -11.96
C HIS A 193 10.77 0.80 -10.62
N PRO A 194 11.33 1.75 -9.86
CA PRO A 194 12.14 1.43 -8.69
C PRO A 194 11.30 1.01 -7.48
N ASP A 195 11.79 0.04 -6.74
CA ASP A 195 11.20 -0.46 -5.52
C ASP A 195 12.28 -0.59 -4.43
N PRO A 196 12.04 -0.10 -3.20
CA PRO A 196 12.96 -0.37 -2.09
C PRO A 196 13.18 -1.87 -1.83
N VAL A 197 12.12 -2.67 -2.01
CA VAL A 197 12.13 -4.13 -1.93
C VAL A 197 11.23 -4.71 -3.02
N GLN A 198 11.76 -5.60 -3.85
CA GLN A 198 11.05 -6.23 -4.97
C GLN A 198 11.00 -7.77 -4.83
N TYR A 199 9.83 -8.35 -5.16
CA TYR A 199 9.58 -9.80 -5.09
C TYR A 199 9.15 -10.40 -6.45
N VAL A 200 10.06 -11.13 -7.10
CA VAL A 200 9.83 -11.71 -8.44
C VAL A 200 10.15 -13.20 -8.43
N GLY A 201 9.17 -14.07 -8.71
CA GLY A 201 9.41 -15.52 -8.82
C GLY A 201 9.76 -16.22 -7.50
N VAL A 202 9.32 -15.69 -6.35
CA VAL A 202 9.70 -16.17 -5.02
C VAL A 202 8.54 -16.75 -4.23
N THR A 203 8.84 -17.69 -3.33
CA THR A 203 7.90 -18.09 -2.27
C THR A 203 8.35 -17.49 -0.95
N SER A 204 7.67 -16.45 -0.48
CA SER A 204 7.97 -15.83 0.82
C SER A 204 6.89 -16.12 1.86
N ASN A 205 7.30 -16.40 3.09
CA ASN A 205 6.39 -16.60 4.22
C ASN A 205 6.86 -15.83 5.45
N ASN A 206 5.92 -15.13 6.09
CA ASN A 206 6.14 -14.36 7.32
C ASN A 206 7.22 -13.27 7.16
N SER A 207 7.27 -12.64 5.98
CA SER A 207 8.17 -11.50 5.72
C SER A 207 7.81 -10.29 6.58
N VAL A 208 8.80 -9.47 6.90
CA VAL A 208 8.64 -8.21 7.64
C VAL A 208 9.38 -7.10 6.91
N GLU A 209 8.67 -6.01 6.67
CA GLU A 209 9.18 -4.72 6.22
C GLU A 209 8.71 -3.64 7.20
N ALA A 210 9.54 -3.32 8.19
CA ALA A 210 9.12 -2.47 9.29
C ALA A 210 10.15 -1.44 9.76
N TYR A 211 9.68 -0.32 10.32
CA TYR A 211 10.55 0.73 10.84
C TYR A 211 11.54 1.33 9.83
N ASN A 212 11.33 1.10 8.52
CA ASN A 212 12.17 1.70 7.49
C ASN A 212 11.78 3.15 7.24
N THR A 213 12.75 3.97 6.84
CA THR A 213 12.52 5.29 6.28
C THR A 213 12.68 5.19 4.77
N ILE A 214 11.63 5.54 4.04
CA ILE A 214 11.63 5.61 2.58
C ILE A 214 11.39 7.06 2.21
N TYR A 215 12.38 7.69 1.63
CA TYR A 215 12.33 9.11 1.31
C TYR A 215 12.72 9.33 -0.15
N GLN A 216 11.78 9.90 -0.90
CA GLN A 216 11.98 10.18 -2.31
C GLN A 216 12.07 11.67 -2.58
N PRO A 217 13.28 12.26 -2.66
CA PRO A 217 13.45 13.70 -2.90
C PRO A 217 13.30 14.13 -4.36
N ASN A 218 13.24 13.18 -5.30
CA ASN A 218 13.24 13.47 -6.74
C ASN A 218 12.13 12.68 -7.46
N ALA A 219 11.64 13.23 -8.57
CA ALA A 219 10.68 12.56 -9.44
C ALA A 219 11.22 11.21 -9.96
N SER A 220 10.45 10.15 -9.73
CA SER A 220 10.76 8.79 -10.15
C SER A 220 9.48 7.96 -10.36
N GLY A 221 9.63 6.71 -10.78
CA GLY A 221 8.55 5.73 -10.84
C GLY A 221 8.25 5.04 -9.50
N GLU A 222 8.90 5.43 -8.40
CA GLU A 222 8.97 4.64 -7.16
C GLU A 222 7.62 4.27 -6.58
N GLN A 223 7.55 3.05 -6.03
CA GLN A 223 6.53 2.66 -5.06
C GLN A 223 7.20 2.57 -3.70
N GLY A 224 6.76 3.35 -2.71
CA GLY A 224 7.51 3.49 -1.46
C GLY A 224 7.73 2.15 -0.75
N VAL A 225 6.65 1.43 -0.43
CA VAL A 225 6.72 0.00 -0.09
C VAL A 225 6.00 -0.77 -1.17
N GLN A 226 6.68 -1.76 -1.79
CA GLN A 226 6.06 -2.67 -2.73
C GLN A 226 6.06 -4.11 -2.21
N LEU A 227 4.86 -4.65 -2.05
CA LEU A 227 4.63 -6.08 -1.96
C LEU A 227 3.89 -6.54 -3.22
N GLN A 228 4.65 -6.79 -4.29
CA GLN A 228 4.09 -7.28 -5.54
C GLN A 228 4.43 -8.76 -5.76
N ALA A 229 3.42 -9.61 -5.95
CA ALA A 229 3.63 -11.00 -6.33
C ALA A 229 3.68 -11.13 -7.86
N GLN A 230 4.87 -11.41 -8.41
CA GLN A 230 5.15 -11.52 -9.85
C GLN A 230 5.76 -12.88 -10.23
N ASN A 231 5.64 -13.28 -11.49
CA ASN A 231 6.35 -14.43 -12.08
C ASN A 231 6.24 -15.77 -11.32
N GLY A 232 5.06 -16.09 -10.77
CA GLY A 232 4.80 -17.29 -9.97
C GLY A 232 5.01 -17.10 -8.47
N SER A 233 5.21 -15.86 -8.01
CA SER A 233 5.41 -15.58 -6.58
C SER A 233 4.22 -16.00 -5.72
N THR A 234 4.54 -16.47 -4.52
CA THR A 234 3.60 -16.73 -3.43
C THR A 234 4.09 -16.03 -2.18
N LEU A 235 3.38 -14.99 -1.73
CA LEU A 235 3.74 -14.15 -0.60
C LEU A 235 2.69 -14.30 0.49
N ASN A 236 3.04 -14.97 1.59
CA ASN A 236 2.13 -15.24 2.70
C ASN A 236 2.54 -14.51 3.97
N ASN A 237 1.56 -13.93 4.66
CA ASN A 237 1.71 -13.33 5.99
C ASN A 237 2.80 -12.26 6.08
N THR A 238 2.97 -11.44 5.03
CA THR A 238 3.91 -10.31 5.08
C THR A 238 3.37 -9.20 5.98
N THR A 239 4.23 -8.65 6.82
CA THR A 239 3.93 -7.49 7.68
C THR A 239 4.66 -6.27 7.16
N ILE A 240 3.91 -5.19 6.88
CA ILE A 240 4.40 -3.87 6.51
C ILE A 240 3.94 -2.93 7.63
N ASP A 241 4.83 -2.61 8.57
CA ASP A 241 4.43 -1.92 9.81
C ASP A 241 5.41 -0.81 10.21
N ASN A 242 4.89 0.26 10.79
CA ASN A 242 5.72 1.33 11.37
C ASN A 242 6.78 1.93 10.43
N ASN A 243 6.56 1.92 9.10
CA ASN A 243 7.47 2.61 8.18
C ASN A 243 7.18 4.12 8.17
N THR A 244 8.19 4.91 7.84
CA THR A 244 8.08 6.36 7.59
C THR A 244 8.32 6.61 6.10
N ILE A 245 7.27 6.93 5.35
CA ILE A 245 7.29 7.00 3.89
C ILE A 245 7.01 8.44 3.45
N ILE A 246 7.92 9.03 2.70
CA ILE A 246 7.91 10.47 2.42
C ILE A 246 8.13 10.71 0.92
N ALA A 247 7.07 11.17 0.27
CA ALA A 247 7.10 11.80 -1.05
C ALA A 247 6.41 13.16 -0.89
N LYS A 248 7.19 14.23 -0.86
CA LYS A 248 6.70 15.56 -0.52
C LYS A 248 6.18 16.27 -1.77
N GLY A 249 5.05 16.95 -1.66
CA GLY A 249 4.44 17.66 -2.78
C GLY A 249 5.37 18.74 -3.35
N GLY A 250 5.80 18.55 -4.60
CA GLY A 250 6.57 19.51 -5.39
C GLY A 250 5.88 19.87 -6.71
N SER A 251 6.64 20.31 -7.72
CA SER A 251 6.13 20.57 -9.07
C SER A 251 5.90 19.31 -9.91
N SER A 252 6.32 18.15 -9.40
CA SER A 252 6.25 16.84 -10.04
C SER A 252 5.90 15.79 -8.98
N LEU A 253 5.34 14.66 -9.43
CA LEU A 253 5.18 13.49 -8.57
C LEU A 253 6.55 12.87 -8.32
N GLU A 254 6.89 12.71 -7.05
CA GLU A 254 8.15 12.13 -6.56
C GLU A 254 8.06 10.59 -6.57
N MET A 255 6.87 10.09 -6.23
CA MET A 255 6.55 8.68 -6.07
C MET A 255 5.21 8.39 -6.76
N SER A 256 4.98 7.14 -7.15
CA SER A 256 3.68 6.70 -7.67
C SER A 256 2.67 6.52 -6.53
N TYR A 257 2.83 5.53 -5.67
CA TYR A 257 2.04 5.31 -4.46
C TYR A 257 2.96 4.98 -3.28
N SER A 258 2.58 5.42 -2.09
CA SER A 258 3.41 5.20 -0.90
C SER A 258 3.47 3.73 -0.47
N VAL A 259 2.37 2.98 -0.59
CA VAL A 259 2.35 1.54 -0.38
C VAL A 259 1.56 0.85 -1.50
N ALA A 260 2.12 -0.22 -2.04
CA ALA A 260 1.51 -1.04 -3.09
C ALA A 260 1.49 -2.51 -2.68
N VAL A 261 0.31 -3.12 -2.63
CA VAL A 261 0.12 -4.57 -2.42
C VAL A 261 -0.56 -5.14 -3.67
N ILE A 262 0.21 -5.77 -4.55
CA ILE A 262 -0.23 -6.09 -5.92
C ILE A 262 -0.06 -7.58 -6.22
N GLN A 263 -1.15 -8.28 -6.51
CA GLN A 263 -1.14 -9.67 -6.94
C GLN A 263 -1.36 -9.76 -8.46
N ASN A 264 -0.30 -10.01 -9.23
CA ASN A 264 -0.44 -10.24 -10.67
C ASN A 264 -1.19 -11.57 -10.94
N PRO A 265 -1.89 -11.72 -12.08
CA PRO A 265 -2.59 -12.96 -12.42
C PRO A 265 -1.68 -14.20 -12.34
N GLY A 266 -2.16 -15.25 -11.69
CA GLY A 266 -1.41 -16.50 -11.47
C GLY A 266 -0.45 -16.49 -10.28
N ASN A 267 -0.40 -15.41 -9.50
CA ASN A 267 0.41 -15.27 -8.29
C ASN A 267 -0.48 -15.26 -7.05
N THR A 268 0.13 -15.36 -5.86
CA THR A 268 -0.60 -15.36 -4.59
C THR A 268 -0.03 -14.32 -3.63
N ILE A 269 -0.91 -13.47 -3.09
CA ILE A 269 -0.72 -12.72 -1.85
C ILE A 269 -1.83 -13.15 -0.89
N ASN A 270 -1.45 -13.60 0.30
CA ASN A 270 -2.40 -14.01 1.32
C ASN A 270 -1.95 -13.59 2.72
N GLY A 271 -2.80 -12.86 3.44
CA GLY A 271 -2.53 -12.50 4.84
C GLY A 271 -1.59 -11.32 5.03
N ALA A 272 -1.39 -10.46 4.02
CA ALA A 272 -0.54 -9.28 4.20
C ALA A 272 -1.20 -8.25 5.13
N THR A 273 -0.41 -7.64 6.01
CA THR A 273 -0.85 -6.59 6.95
C THR A 273 -0.07 -5.31 6.68
N VAL A 274 -0.77 -4.20 6.53
CA VAL A 274 -0.23 -2.84 6.37
C VAL A 274 -0.73 -1.98 7.52
N ASP A 275 0.08 -1.82 8.56
CA ASP A 275 -0.32 -1.18 9.81
C ASP A 275 0.60 -0.04 10.23
N ASN A 276 0.06 0.95 10.95
CA ASN A 276 0.79 2.04 11.61
C ASN A 276 1.92 2.73 10.82
N ASN A 277 1.84 2.81 9.49
CA ASN A 277 2.82 3.53 8.69
C ASN A 277 2.53 5.03 8.74
N TYR A 278 3.57 5.84 8.83
CA TYR A 278 3.49 7.30 8.80
C TYR A 278 3.88 7.77 7.40
N ILE A 279 2.93 8.35 6.69
CA ILE A 279 3.02 8.61 5.26
C ILE A 279 2.82 10.10 4.98
N ASP A 280 3.77 10.73 4.29
CA ASP A 280 3.51 11.92 3.48
C ASP A 280 3.42 11.49 2.02
N TYR A 281 2.21 11.51 1.48
CA TYR A 281 1.91 11.15 0.09
C TYR A 281 1.58 12.38 -0.76
N SER A 282 1.91 13.60 -0.30
CA SER A 282 1.55 14.84 -1.02
C SER A 282 2.27 14.98 -2.37
N GLY A 283 3.38 14.26 -2.56
CA GLY A 283 4.13 14.10 -3.81
C GLY A 283 3.84 12.78 -4.53
N ALA A 284 2.78 12.06 -4.16
CA ALA A 284 2.38 10.78 -4.77
C ALA A 284 0.95 10.83 -5.36
N TYR A 285 0.57 9.85 -6.19
CA TYR A 285 -0.82 9.69 -6.64
C TYR A 285 -1.77 9.39 -5.48
N GLY A 286 -1.27 8.75 -4.42
CA GLY A 286 -2.01 8.48 -3.20
C GLY A 286 -1.21 7.63 -2.22
N PRO A 287 -1.76 7.41 -1.01
CA PRO A 287 -1.08 6.62 0.02
C PRO A 287 -1.06 5.12 -0.32
N PHE A 288 -2.09 4.62 -1.01
CA PHE A 288 -2.26 3.19 -1.30
C PHE A 288 -2.62 2.97 -2.76
N TYR A 289 -1.86 2.11 -3.43
CA TYR A 289 -2.30 1.50 -4.69
C TYR A 289 -3.48 0.55 -4.39
N PRO A 290 -4.51 0.44 -5.26
CA PRO A 290 -5.63 -0.50 -5.06
C PRO A 290 -5.14 -1.93 -4.74
N PRO A 291 -5.32 -2.41 -3.50
CA PRO A 291 -4.65 -3.64 -3.09
C PRO A 291 -5.33 -4.86 -3.72
N SER A 292 -4.54 -5.88 -4.02
CA SER A 292 -5.04 -7.16 -4.54
C SER A 292 -4.37 -8.35 -3.85
N GLY A 293 -5.15 -9.39 -3.60
CA GLY A 293 -4.75 -10.53 -2.77
C GLY A 293 -5.92 -11.02 -1.92
N SER A 294 -5.62 -11.83 -0.92
CA SER A 294 -6.62 -12.37 0.01
C SER A 294 -6.22 -12.12 1.47
N ASN A 295 -7.21 -11.98 2.36
CA ASN A 295 -7.00 -11.76 3.80
C ASN A 295 -6.09 -10.56 4.10
N LEU A 296 -6.26 -9.47 3.35
CA LEU A 296 -5.47 -8.25 3.51
C LEU A 296 -5.99 -7.43 4.70
N THR A 297 -5.08 -6.91 5.51
CA THR A 297 -5.41 -6.04 6.65
C THR A 297 -4.73 -4.70 6.47
N PHE A 298 -5.49 -3.61 6.56
CA PHE A 298 -4.96 -2.25 6.62
C PHE A 298 -5.49 -1.58 7.89
N ALA A 299 -4.61 -0.93 8.65
CA ALA A 299 -5.00 -0.23 9.87
C ALA A 299 -3.98 0.84 10.25
N GLY A 300 -4.34 1.74 11.16
CA GLY A 300 -3.38 2.58 11.89
C GLY A 300 -2.54 3.57 11.08
N ASN A 301 -2.58 3.56 9.75
CA ASN A 301 -1.74 4.39 8.90
C ASN A 301 -2.09 5.88 9.07
N VAL A 302 -1.09 6.74 9.13
CA VAL A 302 -1.23 8.17 9.49
C VAL A 302 -0.70 9.03 8.35
N ASP A 303 -1.49 10.01 7.94
CA ASP A 303 -1.04 11.10 7.08
C ASP A 303 -0.22 12.07 7.94
N MET A 304 1.09 12.15 7.69
CA MET A 304 1.99 13.00 8.48
C MET A 304 1.70 14.50 8.30
N SER A 305 1.18 14.89 7.14
CA SER A 305 0.91 16.29 6.80
C SER A 305 -0.26 16.86 7.60
N THR A 306 -1.27 16.04 7.89
CA THR A 306 -2.48 16.43 8.63
C THR A 306 -2.56 15.85 10.04
N GLY A 307 -1.85 14.76 10.29
CA GLY A 307 -1.94 13.94 11.48
C GLY A 307 -3.19 13.06 11.57
N ALA A 308 -3.99 13.00 10.50
CA ALA A 308 -5.19 12.17 10.45
C ALA A 308 -4.85 10.71 10.13
N THR A 309 -5.71 9.79 10.56
CA THR A 309 -5.66 8.40 10.08
C THR A 309 -6.06 8.36 8.61
N ILE A 310 -5.27 7.66 7.80
CA ILE A 310 -5.55 7.42 6.39
C ILE A 310 -6.64 6.35 6.30
N PRO A 311 -7.72 6.57 5.53
CA PRO A 311 -8.74 5.55 5.33
C PRO A 311 -8.18 4.28 4.72
N ASN A 312 -8.64 3.13 5.20
CA ASN A 312 -8.27 1.83 4.64
C ASN A 312 -8.80 1.69 3.20
N PRO A 313 -8.04 1.04 2.29
CA PRO A 313 -8.54 0.70 0.96
C PRO A 313 -9.74 -0.25 1.01
N SER A 314 -10.59 -0.19 -0.01
CA SER A 314 -11.69 -1.15 -0.17
C SER A 314 -11.19 -2.60 -0.32
N GLY A 315 -12.03 -3.57 0.06
CA GLY A 315 -11.68 -4.99 -0.01
C GLY A 315 -10.67 -5.47 1.03
N THR A 316 -10.29 -4.60 1.98
CA THR A 316 -9.38 -4.94 3.08
C THR A 316 -10.12 -4.98 4.41
N SER A 317 -9.63 -5.81 5.32
CA SER A 317 -10.10 -5.84 6.70
C SER A 317 -9.35 -4.81 7.56
N SER A 318 -9.97 -4.33 8.64
CA SER A 318 -9.28 -3.50 9.64
C SER A 318 -8.76 -4.36 10.78
N SER A 319 -7.56 -4.02 11.29
CA SER A 319 -7.10 -4.57 12.56
C SER A 319 -7.94 -3.95 13.67
N GLY A 320 -8.65 -4.79 14.43
CA GLY A 320 -9.49 -4.34 15.55
C GLY A 320 -8.63 -3.88 16.72
N THR A 321 -7.98 -2.73 16.63
CA THR A 321 -7.37 -2.06 17.78
C THR A 321 -7.87 -0.63 17.86
N SER A 322 -8.90 -0.43 18.69
CA SER A 322 -9.32 0.91 19.11
C SER A 322 -8.15 1.54 19.86
N SER A 323 -7.54 2.59 19.32
CA SER A 323 -6.63 3.46 20.06
C SER A 323 -7.42 4.11 21.20
N ALA A 324 -7.33 3.50 22.38
CA ALA A 324 -7.80 4.12 23.61
C ALA A 324 -6.89 5.32 23.88
N THR A 325 -7.43 6.52 23.63
CA THR A 325 -6.82 7.78 24.02
C THR A 325 -6.56 7.75 25.53
N THR A 326 -5.32 7.47 25.94
CA THR A 326 -4.91 7.63 27.33
C THR A 326 -4.65 9.11 27.57
N SER A 327 -5.72 9.84 27.91
CA SER A 327 -5.57 11.11 28.63
C SER A 327 -5.00 10.77 30.02
N GLN A 328 -3.68 10.84 30.16
CA GLN A 328 -3.05 10.87 31.47
C GLN A 328 -3.35 12.23 32.12
N SER A 329 -4.43 12.32 32.89
CA SER A 329 -4.49 13.30 33.97
C SER A 329 -3.77 12.72 35.17
N SER A 330 -2.69 13.39 35.55
CA SER A 330 -1.99 13.21 36.82
C SER A 330 -2.99 13.30 37.99
N ASP A 331 -3.14 12.21 38.75
CA ASP A 331 -3.43 12.38 40.17
C ASP A 331 -2.75 11.31 41.02
N THR A 332 -2.14 11.82 42.07
CA THR A 332 -1.24 11.11 42.98
C THR A 332 -2.03 10.79 44.23
N GLN A 333 -2.34 9.52 44.53
CA GLN A 333 -2.45 9.12 45.94
C GLN A 333 -2.43 7.60 46.21
N SER A 334 -1.37 7.22 46.93
CA SER A 334 -1.34 6.43 48.16
C SER A 334 -2.01 5.05 48.19
N SER A 335 -1.12 4.05 48.27
CA SER A 335 -1.31 2.69 48.74
C SER A 335 -2.00 2.55 50.10
N THR A 336 -2.95 1.62 50.22
CA THR A 336 -3.11 0.75 51.40
C THR A 336 -3.90 -0.51 51.03
N PRO A 337 -3.45 -1.73 51.37
CA PRO A 337 -4.23 -2.94 51.18
C PRO A 337 -5.03 -3.29 52.43
N SER A 338 -6.34 -3.53 52.30
CA SER A 338 -7.12 -4.18 53.36
C SER A 338 -7.93 -5.34 52.79
N SER A 339 -7.72 -6.47 53.45
CA SER A 339 -8.35 -7.77 53.30
C SER A 339 -9.86 -7.76 53.55
N GLY A 340 -10.56 -8.62 52.79
CA GLY A 340 -11.63 -9.48 53.30
C GLY A 340 -13.04 -8.90 53.36
N THR A 341 -13.97 -9.51 52.61
CA THR A 341 -15.04 -10.37 53.16
C THR A 341 -16.17 -10.50 52.14
N GLN A 342 -16.52 -11.74 51.82
CA GLN A 342 -17.75 -12.13 51.12
C GLN A 342 -18.96 -11.85 52.01
N THR A 343 -19.94 -11.10 51.50
CA THR A 343 -21.32 -11.12 51.99
C THR A 343 -22.28 -11.22 50.81
N THR A 344 -23.00 -12.34 50.76
CA THR A 344 -24.19 -12.57 49.95
C THR A 344 -25.36 -11.72 50.44
N GLY A 345 -26.03 -11.00 49.53
CA GLY A 345 -27.22 -10.21 49.86
C GLY A 345 -27.95 -9.66 48.63
N SER A 346 -28.94 -10.43 48.18
CA SER A 346 -30.15 -10.11 47.40
C SER A 346 -30.34 -8.71 46.78
N GLY A 347 -30.70 -8.72 45.49
CA GLY A 347 -31.78 -7.89 44.95
C GLY A 347 -31.40 -6.51 44.41
N GLY A 348 -30.95 -6.46 43.16
CA GLY A 348 -30.83 -5.22 42.39
C GLY A 348 -30.92 -5.50 40.90
N SER A 349 -32.08 -5.20 40.31
CA SER A 349 -32.30 -5.20 38.87
C SER A 349 -31.43 -4.11 38.22
N ALA A 350 -30.49 -4.51 37.37
CA ALA A 350 -29.77 -3.58 36.50
C ALA A 350 -29.50 -4.25 35.14
N ASN A 351 -30.05 -3.60 34.13
CA ASN A 351 -29.94 -3.86 32.72
C ASN A 351 -28.47 -3.73 32.28
N ASN A 352 -27.86 -4.81 31.77
CA ASN A 352 -26.66 -4.69 30.94
C ASN A 352 -26.63 -5.82 29.90
N SER A 353 -26.85 -5.43 28.65
CA SER A 353 -26.75 -6.24 27.44
C SER A 353 -25.28 -6.55 27.15
N GLY A 354 -24.77 -7.61 27.78
CA GLY A 354 -23.51 -8.25 27.42
C GLY A 354 -23.79 -9.60 26.78
N GLY A 355 -24.09 -9.61 25.49
CA GLY A 355 -24.26 -10.81 24.69
C GLY A 355 -23.05 -11.02 23.80
N THR A 356 -22.07 -11.78 24.28
CA THR A 356 -21.01 -12.36 23.48
C THR A 356 -21.65 -13.24 22.41
N GLN A 357 -21.49 -12.92 21.11
CA GLN A 357 -21.77 -13.86 20.04
C GLN A 357 -20.48 -14.19 19.30
N ALA A 358 -20.06 -15.44 19.48
CA ALA A 358 -19.15 -16.11 18.58
C ALA A 358 -19.86 -16.33 17.25
N THR A 359 -19.24 -15.96 16.14
CA THR A 359 -19.68 -16.37 14.80
C THR A 359 -18.61 -17.26 14.18
N GLY A 360 -18.90 -18.54 14.23
CA GLY A 360 -18.23 -19.56 13.44
C GLY A 360 -18.64 -19.51 11.98
N SER A 361 -17.76 -20.11 11.18
CA SER A 361 -17.91 -20.50 9.78
C SER A 361 -19.29 -21.08 9.41
N GLY A 362 -19.78 -20.68 8.24
CA GLY A 362 -20.66 -21.48 7.39
C GLY A 362 -22.15 -21.18 7.50
N GLY A 363 -22.66 -20.36 6.58
CA GLY A 363 -24.10 -20.21 6.36
C GLY A 363 -24.43 -19.22 5.26
N SER A 364 -24.80 -19.73 4.08
CA SER A 364 -25.50 -18.97 3.05
C SER A 364 -26.83 -18.48 3.61
N ALA A 365 -27.03 -17.15 3.66
CA ALA A 365 -28.33 -16.55 3.92
C ALA A 365 -28.51 -15.32 3.02
N ASN A 366 -29.51 -15.44 2.15
CA ASN A 366 -30.04 -14.36 1.34
C ASN A 366 -30.72 -13.31 2.24
N ASN A 367 -30.41 -12.05 1.95
CA ASN A 367 -31.22 -10.84 2.14
C ASN A 367 -31.59 -10.39 3.57
N SER A 368 -30.89 -9.37 4.06
CA SER A 368 -31.44 -8.32 4.91
C SER A 368 -30.49 -7.12 4.87
N GLY A 369 -30.99 -5.98 4.38
CA GLY A 369 -30.22 -4.77 4.09
C GLY A 369 -29.25 -4.38 5.19
N ASP A 370 -27.97 -4.50 4.89
CA ASP A 370 -26.91 -3.84 5.64
C ASP A 370 -26.66 -2.50 4.94
N THR A 371 -27.21 -1.44 5.52
CA THR A 371 -26.96 -0.09 5.05
C THR A 371 -25.52 0.26 5.41
N GLN A 372 -24.57 -0.06 4.51
CA GLN A 372 -23.18 0.30 4.71
C GLN A 372 -23.04 1.82 4.87
N ASN A 373 -22.37 2.18 5.96
CA ASN A 373 -22.30 3.52 6.52
C ASN A 373 -21.56 4.51 5.59
N GLN A 374 -21.99 5.77 5.66
CA GLN A 374 -21.72 6.88 4.73
C GLN A 374 -20.26 7.38 4.73
N GLY A 375 -19.33 6.60 4.20
CA GLY A 375 -18.02 7.09 3.77
C GLY A 375 -18.11 7.78 2.40
N ASN A 376 -17.16 8.68 2.09
CA ASN A 376 -17.03 9.26 0.74
C ASN A 376 -16.64 8.23 -0.33
N THR A 377 -16.44 6.96 0.02
CA THR A 377 -16.13 5.88 -0.93
C THR A 377 -16.79 4.58 -0.49
N VAL A 378 -17.50 3.93 -1.41
CA VAL A 378 -18.18 2.63 -1.22
C VAL A 378 -17.65 1.65 -2.26
N SER A 379 -17.45 0.39 -1.91
CA SER A 379 -17.02 -0.65 -2.85
C SER A 379 -17.82 -1.93 -2.65
N VAL A 380 -18.25 -2.54 -3.76
CA VAL A 380 -19.17 -3.68 -3.79
C VAL A 380 -18.64 -4.73 -4.75
N ASP A 381 -18.21 -5.86 -4.19
CA ASP A 381 -17.71 -7.04 -4.91
C ASP A 381 -18.67 -8.24 -4.87
N GLN A 382 -19.73 -8.13 -4.06
CA GLN A 382 -20.80 -9.11 -3.96
C GLN A 382 -21.76 -9.00 -5.15
N SER A 383 -22.56 -10.04 -5.41
CA SER A 383 -23.57 -10.04 -6.48
C SER A 383 -24.96 -10.23 -5.90
N ASN A 384 -25.98 -9.69 -6.58
CA ASN A 384 -27.38 -9.70 -6.14
C ASN A 384 -27.63 -8.95 -4.83
N THR A 385 -26.92 -7.85 -4.60
CA THR A 385 -27.01 -7.04 -3.39
C THR A 385 -27.70 -5.71 -3.63
N TRP A 386 -28.18 -5.08 -2.55
CA TRP A 386 -28.69 -3.70 -2.59
C TRP A 386 -27.64 -2.79 -1.97
N VAL A 387 -27.27 -1.73 -2.70
CA VAL A 387 -26.17 -0.84 -2.36
C VAL A 387 -26.74 0.58 -2.22
N SER A 388 -26.44 1.27 -1.12
CA SER A 388 -26.66 2.71 -1.03
C SER A 388 -25.38 3.42 -1.50
N GLY A 389 -25.44 4.14 -2.61
CA GLY A 389 -24.32 4.93 -3.11
C GLY A 389 -24.02 6.14 -2.22
N PRO A 390 -22.75 6.56 -2.12
CA PRO A 390 -22.38 7.71 -1.32
C PRO A 390 -22.73 9.01 -2.06
N ALA A 391 -23.45 9.92 -1.40
CA ALA A 391 -23.74 11.24 -1.96
C ALA A 391 -22.44 12.04 -2.14
N GLY A 392 -22.09 12.40 -3.38
CA GLY A 392 -20.85 13.12 -3.70
C GLY A 392 -19.56 12.29 -3.59
N GLY A 393 -19.67 10.97 -3.35
CA GLY A 393 -18.52 10.08 -3.13
C GLY A 393 -18.16 9.22 -4.33
N MET A 394 -17.15 8.36 -4.18
CA MET A 394 -16.80 7.35 -5.17
C MET A 394 -17.50 6.00 -4.87
N LEU A 395 -17.91 5.29 -5.91
CA LEU A 395 -18.52 3.97 -5.80
C LEU A 395 -17.82 3.02 -6.77
N PHE A 396 -17.23 1.95 -6.26
CA PHE A 396 -16.58 0.91 -7.07
C PHE A 396 -17.40 -0.37 -7.06
N ILE A 397 -17.82 -0.85 -8.22
CA ILE A 397 -18.61 -2.08 -8.35
C ILE A 397 -17.85 -3.07 -9.23
N SER A 398 -17.67 -4.28 -8.71
CA SER A 398 -17.15 -5.44 -9.44
C SER A 398 -18.11 -6.63 -9.39
N GLY A 399 -19.21 -6.49 -8.64
CA GLY A 399 -20.32 -7.42 -8.52
C GLY A 399 -21.17 -7.59 -9.78
N SER A 400 -22.29 -8.29 -9.66
CA SER A 400 -23.21 -8.50 -10.79
C SER A 400 -24.65 -8.57 -10.29
N GLN A 401 -25.59 -8.11 -11.12
CA GLN A 401 -27.02 -8.10 -10.77
C GLN A 401 -27.33 -7.32 -9.47
N ASP A 402 -26.49 -6.34 -9.11
CA ASP A 402 -26.70 -5.50 -7.95
C ASP A 402 -27.72 -4.40 -8.24
N THR A 403 -28.41 -3.92 -7.21
CA THR A 403 -29.24 -2.70 -7.29
C THR A 403 -28.58 -1.60 -6.48
N VAL A 404 -28.26 -0.50 -7.14
CA VAL A 404 -27.46 0.58 -6.59
C VAL A 404 -28.27 1.86 -6.53
N ASP A 405 -28.50 2.35 -5.33
CA ASP A 405 -29.23 3.59 -5.08
C ASP A 405 -28.30 4.80 -5.13
N LEU A 406 -28.36 5.58 -6.22
CA LEU A 406 -27.60 6.81 -6.42
C LEU A 406 -28.45 8.08 -6.20
N THR A 407 -29.60 7.97 -5.52
CA THR A 407 -30.53 9.09 -5.36
C THR A 407 -29.96 10.25 -4.54
N GLY A 408 -28.91 10.01 -3.73
CA GLY A 408 -28.14 11.05 -3.04
C GLY A 408 -27.34 11.98 -3.98
N GLY A 409 -27.08 11.53 -5.21
CA GLY A 409 -26.43 12.29 -6.28
C GLY A 409 -24.94 12.58 -6.08
N GLY A 410 -24.30 13.10 -7.13
CA GLY A 410 -22.88 13.49 -7.15
C GLY A 410 -21.88 12.34 -7.07
N SER A 411 -22.34 11.08 -7.11
CA SER A 411 -21.47 9.92 -7.00
C SER A 411 -20.64 9.74 -8.27
N THR A 412 -19.35 9.45 -8.13
CA THR A 412 -18.50 8.94 -9.23
C THR A 412 -18.46 7.43 -9.16
N VAL A 413 -18.92 6.74 -10.19
CA VAL A 413 -19.11 5.29 -10.21
C VAL A 413 -18.13 4.66 -11.18
N THR A 414 -17.35 3.71 -10.70
CA THR A 414 -16.55 2.81 -11.55
C THR A 414 -17.16 1.42 -11.46
N ASP A 415 -17.78 0.99 -12.56
CA ASP A 415 -18.34 -0.36 -12.68
C ASP A 415 -17.52 -1.20 -13.65
N THR A 416 -17.14 -2.39 -13.17
CA THR A 416 -16.47 -3.46 -13.91
C THR A 416 -17.28 -4.76 -13.89
N GLY A 417 -18.37 -4.76 -13.13
CA GLY A 417 -19.38 -5.78 -13.03
C GLY A 417 -20.32 -5.82 -14.22
N GLY A 418 -21.41 -6.59 -14.14
CA GLY A 418 -22.40 -6.60 -15.22
C GLY A 418 -23.80 -7.00 -14.77
N GLY A 419 -24.80 -6.46 -15.46
CA GLY A 419 -26.23 -6.69 -15.19
C GLY A 419 -26.76 -5.93 -13.97
N ASN A 420 -26.04 -4.93 -13.48
CA ASN A 420 -26.42 -4.08 -12.36
C ASN A 420 -27.57 -3.13 -12.73
N THR A 421 -28.29 -2.62 -11.74
CA THR A 421 -29.36 -1.63 -11.90
C THR A 421 -29.07 -0.40 -11.06
N PHE A 422 -28.89 0.75 -11.71
CA PHE A 422 -28.57 2.02 -11.06
C PHE A 422 -29.79 2.92 -10.94
N VAL A 423 -30.26 3.17 -9.72
CA VAL A 423 -31.34 4.11 -9.43
C VAL A 423 -30.80 5.54 -9.47
N LEU A 424 -31.16 6.29 -10.50
CA LEU A 424 -30.58 7.61 -10.75
C LEU A 424 -31.22 8.73 -9.92
N PRO A 425 -30.48 9.82 -9.64
CA PRO A 425 -30.99 10.97 -8.91
C PRO A 425 -32.04 11.76 -9.71
N SER A 426 -32.90 12.49 -9.00
CA SER A 426 -33.88 13.42 -9.57
C SER A 426 -33.23 14.68 -10.16
N SER A 427 -33.95 15.39 -11.04
CA SER A 427 -33.51 16.69 -11.54
C SER A 427 -33.25 17.68 -10.40
N GLY A 428 -32.16 18.46 -10.49
CA GLY A 428 -31.76 19.43 -9.47
C GLY A 428 -30.80 18.90 -8.40
N THR A 429 -30.58 17.58 -8.33
CA THR A 429 -29.46 16.98 -7.61
C THR A 429 -28.23 16.90 -8.52
N GLN A 430 -27.02 16.88 -7.97
CA GLN A 430 -25.82 16.58 -8.77
C GLN A 430 -25.96 15.19 -9.40
N GLY A 431 -25.71 15.06 -10.70
CA GLY A 431 -25.79 13.78 -11.41
C GLY A 431 -24.71 12.79 -10.99
N ALA A 432 -24.94 11.52 -11.27
CA ALA A 432 -23.91 10.48 -11.14
C ALA A 432 -22.91 10.56 -12.32
N THR A 433 -21.65 10.21 -12.10
CA THR A 433 -20.61 10.18 -13.14
C THR A 433 -20.04 8.77 -13.24
N PHE A 434 -20.32 8.06 -14.33
CA PHE A 434 -19.78 6.73 -14.59
C PHE A 434 -18.47 6.83 -15.37
N THR A 435 -17.41 6.20 -14.87
CA THR A 435 -16.06 6.23 -15.47
C THR A 435 -15.88 5.21 -16.60
N SER A 436 -16.91 4.42 -16.91
CA SER A 436 -16.92 3.38 -17.96
C SER A 436 -18.28 3.34 -18.65
N ASP A 437 -18.33 2.70 -19.83
CA ASP A 437 -19.59 2.49 -20.56
C ASP A 437 -20.33 1.28 -19.97
N ILE A 438 -21.05 1.55 -18.88
CA ILE A 438 -21.83 0.57 -18.13
C ILE A 438 -22.92 -0.11 -18.97
N LEU A 439 -23.36 0.52 -20.07
CA LEU A 439 -24.41 -0.04 -20.91
C LEU A 439 -23.88 -1.24 -21.72
N ASN A 440 -22.59 -1.24 -22.09
CA ASN A 440 -21.94 -2.38 -22.73
C ASN A 440 -21.74 -3.59 -21.79
N LEU A 441 -21.82 -3.37 -20.47
CA LEU A 441 -21.73 -4.41 -19.46
C LEU A 441 -23.10 -5.07 -19.18
N GLY A 442 -24.16 -4.60 -19.84
CA GLY A 442 -25.52 -5.11 -19.67
C GLY A 442 -26.26 -4.49 -18.49
N ASP A 443 -25.72 -3.42 -17.91
CA ASP A 443 -26.34 -2.70 -16.80
C ASP A 443 -27.57 -1.91 -17.26
N LYS A 444 -28.41 -1.56 -16.28
CA LYS A 444 -29.65 -0.83 -16.46
C LYS A 444 -29.69 0.44 -15.63
N LEU A 445 -30.38 1.45 -16.15
CA LEU A 445 -30.71 2.68 -15.46
C LEU A 445 -32.15 2.64 -14.97
N ASP A 446 -32.39 2.73 -13.67
CA ASP A 446 -33.72 2.88 -13.10
C ASP A 446 -34.05 4.37 -12.94
N LEU A 447 -34.94 4.85 -13.81
CA LEU A 447 -35.35 6.23 -13.94
C LEU A 447 -36.66 6.54 -13.20
N ARG A 448 -37.31 5.55 -12.60
CA ARG A 448 -38.65 5.71 -12.01
C ARG A 448 -38.67 6.81 -10.95
N SER A 449 -37.69 6.82 -10.04
CA SER A 449 -37.55 7.83 -8.99
C SER A 449 -37.29 9.22 -9.56
N ALA A 450 -36.46 9.31 -10.60
CA ALA A 450 -36.12 10.58 -11.24
C ALA A 450 -37.32 11.17 -12.01
N LEU A 451 -38.04 10.34 -12.77
CA LEU A 451 -39.23 10.73 -13.53
C LEU A 451 -40.42 11.08 -12.63
N ALA A 452 -40.59 10.39 -11.51
CA ALA A 452 -41.61 10.70 -10.51
C ALA A 452 -41.43 12.09 -9.87
N ALA A 453 -40.23 12.67 -9.94
CA ALA A 453 -39.95 14.02 -9.48
C ALA A 453 -40.28 15.12 -10.51
N THR A 454 -40.85 14.76 -11.66
CA THR A 454 -41.27 15.67 -12.74
C THR A 454 -42.80 15.79 -12.83
N ASP A 455 -43.32 16.65 -13.71
CA ASP A 455 -44.75 16.65 -14.08
C ASP A 455 -45.12 15.68 -15.22
N TRP A 456 -44.23 14.72 -15.55
CA TRP A 456 -44.49 13.69 -16.55
C TRP A 456 -45.65 12.77 -16.12
N ASN A 457 -46.57 12.52 -17.06
CA ASN A 457 -47.79 11.75 -16.81
C ASN A 457 -47.67 10.26 -17.14
N GLY A 458 -46.45 9.77 -17.38
CA GLY A 458 -46.18 8.39 -17.78
C GLY A 458 -46.41 8.08 -19.27
N SER A 459 -46.79 9.07 -20.09
CA SER A 459 -46.98 8.87 -21.53
C SER A 459 -45.65 8.87 -22.28
N ALA A 460 -45.33 7.74 -22.94
CA ALA A 460 -44.13 7.58 -23.77
C ALA A 460 -44.01 8.68 -24.84
N ASP A 461 -45.13 9.11 -25.44
CA ASP A 461 -45.17 10.16 -26.47
C ASP A 461 -44.68 11.52 -25.98
N THR A 462 -44.64 11.72 -24.66
CA THR A 462 -44.21 12.98 -24.04
C THR A 462 -42.87 12.88 -23.33
N LEU A 463 -42.27 11.69 -23.22
CA LEU A 463 -41.04 11.46 -22.45
C LEU A 463 -39.86 12.29 -22.98
N SER A 464 -39.77 12.48 -24.31
CA SER A 464 -38.71 13.30 -24.93
C SER A 464 -38.82 14.79 -24.60
N HIS A 465 -39.94 15.26 -24.05
CA HIS A 465 -40.04 16.64 -23.52
C HIS A 465 -39.38 16.79 -22.14
N TYR A 466 -39.10 15.68 -21.47
CA TYR A 466 -38.51 15.66 -20.13
C TYR A 466 -37.07 15.19 -20.17
N MET A 467 -36.76 14.21 -21.01
CA MET A 467 -35.46 13.57 -21.03
C MET A 467 -34.77 13.74 -22.38
N SER A 468 -33.48 14.06 -22.33
CA SER A 468 -32.63 14.14 -23.51
C SER A 468 -31.26 13.53 -23.23
N VAL A 469 -30.60 13.05 -24.28
CA VAL A 469 -29.21 12.59 -24.24
C VAL A 469 -28.39 13.56 -25.10
N THR A 470 -27.29 14.04 -24.55
CA THR A 470 -26.31 14.87 -25.26
C THR A 470 -24.96 14.19 -25.22
N THR A 471 -24.26 14.08 -26.34
CA THR A 471 -22.95 13.42 -26.41
C THR A 471 -21.82 14.42 -26.61
N SER A 472 -20.64 14.07 -26.11
CA SER A 472 -19.36 14.71 -26.40
C SER A 472 -18.49 13.75 -27.24
N SER A 473 -17.21 14.06 -27.45
CA SER A 473 -16.30 13.17 -28.18
C SER A 473 -16.15 11.79 -27.52
N ASN A 474 -16.30 11.70 -26.20
CA ASN A 474 -16.08 10.47 -25.43
C ASN A 474 -17.25 10.08 -24.50
N ASP A 475 -18.14 10.99 -24.14
CA ASP A 475 -19.13 10.76 -23.07
C ASP A 475 -20.56 11.01 -23.53
N ALA A 476 -21.54 10.45 -22.82
CA ALA A 476 -22.95 10.81 -22.93
C ALA A 476 -23.48 11.37 -21.62
N SER A 477 -24.19 12.48 -21.68
CA SER A 477 -24.92 13.07 -20.55
C SER A 477 -26.42 12.88 -20.72
N ILE A 478 -27.06 12.35 -19.69
CA ILE A 478 -28.51 12.17 -19.58
C ILE A 478 -29.06 13.37 -18.81
N ASN A 479 -29.93 14.14 -19.46
CA ASN A 479 -30.51 15.36 -18.91
C ASN A 479 -31.99 15.16 -18.64
N LEU A 480 -32.47 15.67 -17.51
CA LEU A 480 -33.86 15.60 -17.08
C LEU A 480 -34.40 16.99 -16.74
N ALA A 481 -35.52 17.37 -17.36
CA ALA A 481 -36.28 18.58 -17.06
C ALA A 481 -37.43 18.25 -16.10
N SER A 482 -37.65 19.10 -15.10
CA SER A 482 -38.74 18.93 -14.12
C SER A 482 -40.13 19.22 -14.70
N THR A 483 -40.19 19.98 -15.80
CA THR A 483 -41.43 20.33 -16.52
C THR A 483 -41.29 20.06 -18.02
N SER A 484 -42.38 19.69 -18.69
CA SER A 484 -42.40 19.48 -20.16
C SER A 484 -41.76 20.64 -20.95
N GLY A 485 -40.66 20.36 -21.64
CA GLY A 485 -39.94 21.33 -22.48
C GLY A 485 -39.12 22.37 -21.70
N GLY A 486 -39.00 22.19 -20.38
CA GLY A 486 -38.16 23.03 -19.51
C GLY A 486 -36.67 22.78 -19.70
N PRO A 487 -35.81 23.57 -19.04
CA PRO A 487 -34.37 23.33 -19.05
C PRO A 487 -34.05 22.00 -18.33
N GLY A 488 -33.23 21.16 -18.98
CA GLY A 488 -32.77 19.91 -18.40
C GLY A 488 -31.56 20.10 -17.48
N THR A 489 -31.47 19.31 -16.42
CA THR A 489 -30.27 19.14 -15.59
C THR A 489 -29.66 17.78 -15.81
N THR A 490 -28.33 17.67 -15.88
CA THR A 490 -27.65 16.38 -16.02
C THR A 490 -27.80 15.54 -14.76
N ILE A 491 -28.39 14.35 -14.90
CA ILE A 491 -28.59 13.38 -13.79
C ILE A 491 -27.63 12.19 -13.87
N ALA A 492 -27.01 11.97 -15.04
CA ALA A 492 -25.94 11.02 -15.23
C ALA A 492 -25.01 11.42 -16.38
N THR A 493 -23.72 11.16 -16.23
CA THR A 493 -22.72 11.19 -17.31
C THR A 493 -22.06 9.83 -17.42
N ILE A 494 -21.99 9.25 -18.62
CA ILE A 494 -21.43 7.91 -18.88
C ILE A 494 -20.25 8.05 -19.81
N SER A 495 -19.05 7.73 -19.32
CA SER A 495 -17.84 7.78 -20.12
C SER A 495 -17.73 6.60 -21.08
N GLY A 496 -17.22 6.83 -22.28
CA GLY A 496 -17.14 5.82 -23.35
C GLY A 496 -18.40 5.68 -24.20
N ALA A 497 -19.53 6.26 -23.78
CA ALA A 497 -20.82 6.13 -24.46
C ALA A 497 -21.07 7.21 -25.55
N ALA A 498 -20.04 7.59 -26.33
CA ALA A 498 -20.07 8.74 -27.25
C ALA A 498 -21.15 8.68 -28.37
N SER A 499 -21.70 7.50 -28.66
CA SER A 499 -22.75 7.28 -29.65
C SER A 499 -24.15 7.06 -29.06
N LEU A 500 -24.32 7.25 -27.74
CA LEU A 500 -25.60 7.01 -27.07
C LEU A 500 -26.66 8.03 -27.52
N ASP A 501 -27.80 7.54 -28.03
CA ASP A 501 -28.99 8.35 -28.25
C ASP A 501 -30.11 7.99 -27.26
N LEU A 502 -31.19 8.77 -27.26
CA LEU A 502 -32.30 8.58 -26.33
C LEU A 502 -32.95 7.19 -26.48
N ASN A 503 -33.11 6.68 -27.69
CA ASN A 503 -33.75 5.37 -27.92
C ASN A 503 -32.87 4.22 -27.41
N THR A 504 -31.55 4.32 -27.64
CA THR A 504 -30.57 3.35 -27.18
C THR A 504 -30.48 3.36 -25.66
N MET A 505 -30.44 4.54 -25.04
CA MET A 505 -30.45 4.66 -23.58
C MET A 505 -31.73 4.06 -22.98
N LEU A 506 -32.90 4.33 -23.58
CA LEU A 506 -34.18 3.77 -23.13
C LEU A 506 -34.26 2.24 -23.23
N ALA A 507 -33.53 1.61 -24.15
CA ALA A 507 -33.44 0.16 -24.23
C ALA A 507 -32.69 -0.45 -23.01
N HIS A 508 -31.89 0.35 -22.33
CA HIS A 508 -31.19 0.00 -21.09
C HIS A 508 -31.85 0.61 -19.85
N ALA A 509 -33.06 1.17 -19.96
CA ALA A 509 -33.72 1.85 -18.85
C ALA A 509 -34.96 1.11 -18.33
N ILE A 510 -35.26 1.34 -17.05
CA ILE A 510 -36.55 1.09 -16.41
C ILE A 510 -37.19 2.46 -16.18
N THR A 511 -38.28 2.76 -16.88
CA THR A 511 -38.99 4.05 -16.82
C THR A 511 -40.27 3.99 -16.04
#